data_AF-A0A955Y9R6-F1
#
_entry.id   AF-A0A955Y9R6-F1
#
_cell.length_a   1.000
_cell.length_b   1.000
_cell.length_c   1.000
_cell.angle_alpha   90.00
_cell.angle_beta   90.00
_cell.angle_gamma   90.00
#
_symmetry.space_group_name_H-M   'P 1'
#
loop_
_entity.id
_entity.type
_entity.pdbx_description
1 polymer ?
#
loop_
_entity_poly.entity_id
_entity_poly.type
_entity_poly.pdbx_seq_one_letter_code
_entity_poly.pdbx_strand_id
1 'polypeptide(L)'
;GKVQVRPQVVLATSDERLQKERIAREAAVERERITFTGSFDTAALRNVAGVREATPMDQREKAIKGVDAQLQKAGLLKANGEPTDKIIAELSWEREEWLPTAGLFVKGCLDECGTCEHALQREMELDLERKHLENRLLERKIELLEKAQEYRCCPADEDEDDGEA
;
A
#
# COMPACT_ATOMS: atom_id res chain seq x y z
N GLY A 1 17.89 14.92 22.56
CA GLY A 1 16.57 15.05 21.89
C GLY A 1 16.55 14.14 20.69
N LYS A 2 15.47 13.39 20.46
CA LYS A 2 15.33 12.55 19.25
C LYS A 2 14.94 13.45 18.07
N VAL A 3 15.80 13.51 17.05
CA VAL A 3 15.47 14.15 15.78
C VAL A 3 14.57 13.19 15.01
N GLN A 4 13.30 13.56 14.82
CA GLN A 4 12.38 12.82 13.95
C GLN A 4 12.30 13.52 12.60
N VAL A 5 12.48 12.76 11.54
CA VAL A 5 12.32 13.23 10.16
C VAL A 5 10.85 13.12 9.81
N ARG A 6 10.19 14.26 9.57
CA ARG A 6 8.83 14.27 9.05
C ARG A 6 8.87 14.07 7.53
N PRO A 7 8.12 13.10 6.97
CA PRO A 7 8.03 12.96 5.52
C PRO A 7 7.39 14.21 4.92
N GLN A 8 8.07 14.77 3.91
CA GLN A 8 7.58 15.94 3.18
C GLN A 8 6.69 15.47 2.03
N VAL A 9 5.43 15.90 2.02
CA VAL A 9 4.48 15.56 0.95
C VAL A 9 4.83 16.34 -0.31
N VAL A 10 5.06 15.65 -1.42
CA VAL A 10 5.26 16.27 -2.75
C VAL A 10 3.97 16.14 -3.53
N LEU A 11 3.32 17.27 -3.82
CA LEU A 11 2.09 17.31 -4.60
C LEU A 11 2.39 17.13 -6.10
N ALA A 12 1.53 16.40 -6.80
CA ALA A 12 1.69 16.15 -8.23
C ALA A 12 1.67 17.44 -9.08
N THR A 13 1.06 18.52 -8.57
CA THR A 13 0.86 19.81 -9.24
C THR A 13 1.93 20.86 -8.92
N SER A 14 2.94 20.55 -8.10
CA SER A 14 3.98 21.54 -7.77
C SER A 14 5.04 21.64 -8.87
N ASP A 15 5.43 22.85 -9.26
CA ASP A 15 6.48 23.08 -10.28
C ASP A 15 7.84 22.48 -9.88
N GLU A 16 8.11 22.39 -8.57
CA GLU A 16 9.34 21.85 -8.00
C GLU A 16 9.31 20.33 -7.77
N ARG A 17 8.28 19.62 -8.28
CA ARG A 17 8.05 18.20 -8.01
C ARG A 17 9.27 17.34 -8.34
N LEU A 18 9.84 17.52 -9.53
CA LEU A 18 10.96 16.71 -10.02
C LEU A 18 12.25 16.97 -9.23
N GLN A 19 12.45 18.19 -8.75
CA GLN A 19 13.62 18.54 -7.95
C GLN A 19 13.52 17.93 -6.55
N LYS A 20 12.33 18.00 -5.92
CA LYS A 20 12.06 17.39 -4.61
C LYS A 20 12.16 15.87 -4.65
N GLU A 21 11.69 15.25 -5.72
CA GLU A 21 11.82 13.82 -5.93
C GLU A 21 13.30 13.39 -6.09
N ARG A 22 14.08 14.12 -6.91
CA ARG A 22 15.50 13.84 -7.09
C ARG A 22 16.29 13.93 -5.78
N ILE A 23 16.08 15.00 -5.01
CA ILE A 23 16.74 15.19 -3.71
C ILE A 23 16.33 14.09 -2.73
N ALA A 24 15.06 13.67 -2.73
CA ALA A 24 14.60 12.59 -1.86
C ALA A 24 15.23 11.23 -2.22
N ARG A 25 15.38 10.93 -3.52
CA ARG A 25 16.07 9.72 -3.99
C ARG A 25 17.54 9.72 -3.60
N GLU A 26 18.24 10.84 -3.81
CA GLU A 26 19.65 11.00 -3.42
C GLU A 26 19.84 10.82 -1.90
N ALA A 27 18.98 11.43 -1.09
CA ALA A 27 19.03 11.31 0.37
C ALA A 27 18.73 9.89 0.89
N ALA A 28 17.88 9.12 0.21
CA ALA A 28 17.61 7.72 0.56
C ALA A 28 18.83 6.82 0.33
N VAL A 29 19.50 6.98 -0.83
CA VAL A 29 20.73 6.24 -1.17
C VAL A 29 21.87 6.58 -0.21
N GLU A 30 21.97 7.85 0.22
CA GLU A 30 22.98 8.26 1.20
C GLU A 30 22.74 7.65 2.59
N ARG A 31 21.48 7.49 3.01
CA ARG A 31 21.14 6.79 4.27
C ARG A 31 21.51 5.31 4.27
N GLU A 32 21.34 4.63 3.14
CA GLU A 32 21.76 3.23 3.00
C GLU A 32 23.29 3.09 3.16
N ARG A 33 24.06 4.04 2.61
CA ARG A 33 25.53 4.08 2.79
C ARG A 33 25.96 4.31 4.25
N ILE A 34 25.22 5.12 5.00
CA ILE A 34 25.59 5.44 6.40
C ILE A 34 25.32 4.25 7.36
N THR A 35 24.49 3.28 6.97
CA THR A 35 24.21 2.08 7.79
C THR A 35 25.40 1.11 7.87
N PHE A 36 26.44 1.27 7.01
CA PHE A 36 27.71 0.52 7.07
C PHE A 36 28.80 1.22 7.92
N THR A 37 28.42 2.04 8.92
CA THR A 37 29.37 2.69 9.84
C THR A 37 29.43 1.99 11.20
N GLY A 38 29.57 0.67 11.18
CA GLY A 38 29.99 -0.07 12.38
C GLY A 38 31.41 0.33 12.75
N SER A 39 31.62 0.70 14.02
CA SER A 39 32.90 1.14 14.57
C SER A 39 33.95 0.01 14.47
N PHE A 40 34.79 0.09 13.45
CA PHE A 40 36.03 -0.68 13.37
C PHE A 40 37.18 0.23 13.83
N ASP A 41 37.89 -0.23 14.87
CA ASP A 41 39.06 0.44 15.44
C ASP A 41 40.10 0.74 14.35
N THR A 42 40.28 2.02 14.04
CA THR A 42 41.18 2.52 12.99
C THR A 42 42.67 2.40 13.34
N ALA A 43 43.00 2.01 14.58
CA ALA A 43 44.37 1.79 15.02
C ALA A 43 44.98 0.48 14.45
N ALA A 44 44.16 -0.52 14.13
CA ALA A 44 44.64 -1.79 13.58
C ALA A 44 44.93 -1.73 12.06
N LEU A 45 44.54 -0.66 11.37
CA LEU A 45 44.61 -0.55 9.91
C LEU A 45 45.82 0.21 9.35
N ARG A 46 46.75 0.66 10.21
CA ARG A 46 47.95 1.40 9.75
C ARG A 46 48.98 0.56 8.96
N ASN A 47 48.83 -0.77 8.90
CA ASN A 47 49.75 -1.66 8.18
C ASN A 47 49.24 -2.14 6.80
N VAL A 48 48.13 -1.61 6.27
CA VAL A 48 47.56 -2.11 5.00
C VAL A 48 48.05 -1.33 3.77
N ALA A 49 48.80 -0.25 3.94
CA ALA A 49 49.39 0.51 2.82
C ALA A 49 50.76 -0.05 2.38
N GLY A 50 50.89 -1.37 2.29
CA GLY A 50 51.90 -1.98 1.43
C GLY A 50 51.29 -2.10 0.05
N VAL A 51 51.80 -1.35 -0.93
CA VAL A 51 51.55 -1.67 -2.34
C VAL A 51 52.12 -3.07 -2.57
N ARG A 52 51.27 -4.08 -2.40
CA ARG A 52 51.62 -5.46 -2.72
C ARG A 52 51.79 -5.50 -4.22
N GLU A 53 53.02 -5.69 -4.68
CA GLU A 53 53.30 -6.03 -6.07
C GLU A 53 52.36 -7.18 -6.48
N ALA A 54 51.80 -7.07 -7.69
CA ALA A 54 50.87 -8.07 -8.20
C ALA A 54 51.56 -9.44 -8.20
N THR A 55 51.06 -10.36 -7.36
CA THR A 55 51.60 -11.72 -7.27
C THR A 55 51.73 -12.34 -8.67
N PRO A 56 52.89 -12.93 -9.01
CA PRO A 56 53.08 -13.62 -10.28
C PRO A 56 52.02 -14.70 -10.50
N MET A 57 51.52 -14.83 -11.73
CA MET A 57 50.40 -15.74 -12.07
C MET A 57 50.66 -17.20 -11.64
N ASP A 58 51.89 -17.71 -11.82
CA ASP A 58 52.28 -19.07 -11.41
C ASP A 58 52.16 -19.30 -9.89
N GLN A 59 52.48 -18.29 -9.08
CA GLN A 59 52.33 -18.39 -7.63
C GLN A 59 50.87 -18.33 -7.19
N ARG A 60 50.03 -17.58 -7.92
CA ARG A 60 48.58 -17.51 -7.68
C ARG A 60 47.92 -18.86 -7.94
N GLU A 61 48.23 -19.51 -9.05
CA GLU A 61 47.65 -20.81 -9.39
C GLU A 61 48.00 -21.90 -8.38
N LYS A 62 49.26 -21.94 -7.91
CA LYS A 62 49.69 -22.88 -6.87
C LYS A 62 48.97 -22.61 -5.54
N ALA A 63 48.82 -21.34 -5.18
CA ALA A 63 48.09 -20.96 -3.97
C ALA A 63 46.60 -21.35 -4.06
N ILE A 64 45.94 -21.08 -5.20
CA ILE A 64 44.54 -21.44 -5.44
C ILE A 64 44.35 -22.95 -5.34
N LYS A 65 45.19 -23.75 -6.03
CA LYS A 65 45.11 -25.23 -5.95
C LYS A 65 45.33 -25.75 -4.52
N GLY A 66 46.23 -25.12 -3.77
CA GLY A 66 46.47 -25.47 -2.36
C GLY A 66 45.26 -25.18 -1.47
N VAL A 67 44.59 -24.05 -1.68
CA VAL A 67 43.35 -23.68 -0.99
C VAL A 67 42.20 -24.60 -1.39
N ASP A 68 42.04 -24.90 -2.68
CA ASP A 68 40.99 -25.80 -3.18
C ASP A 68 41.11 -27.20 -2.58
N ALA A 69 42.33 -27.74 -2.48
CA ALA A 69 42.58 -29.02 -1.83
C ALA A 69 42.20 -29.01 -0.34
N GLN A 70 42.44 -27.90 0.36
CA GLN A 70 42.05 -27.74 1.76
C GLN A 70 40.52 -27.63 1.91
N LEU A 71 39.87 -26.87 1.04
CA LEU A 71 38.41 -26.70 1.04
C LEU A 71 37.67 -27.98 0.66
N GLN A 72 38.21 -28.78 -0.26
CA GLN A 72 37.71 -30.12 -0.57
C GLN A 72 37.89 -31.08 0.62
N LYS A 73 39.06 -31.05 1.28
CA LYS A 73 39.31 -31.85 2.49
C LYS A 73 38.37 -31.46 3.65
N ALA A 74 38.01 -30.19 3.75
CA ALA A 74 37.04 -29.69 4.72
C ALA A 74 35.57 -29.99 4.34
N GLY A 75 35.31 -30.57 3.15
CA GLY A 75 33.97 -30.88 2.66
C GLY A 75 33.17 -29.66 2.21
N LEU A 76 33.82 -28.51 2.02
CA LEU A 76 33.20 -27.25 1.63
C LEU A 76 33.00 -27.14 0.13
N LEU A 77 33.93 -27.74 -0.64
CA LEU A 77 33.89 -27.80 -2.10
C LEU A 77 33.78 -29.25 -2.59
N LYS A 78 33.02 -29.42 -3.68
CA LYS A 78 32.95 -30.61 -4.51
C LYS A 78 34.21 -30.73 -5.39
N ALA A 79 34.42 -31.90 -6.00
CA ALA A 79 35.57 -32.15 -6.87
C ALA A 79 35.62 -31.25 -8.13
N ASN A 80 34.48 -30.68 -8.52
CA ASN A 80 34.35 -29.73 -9.63
C ASN A 80 34.60 -28.26 -9.21
N GLY A 81 34.93 -27.99 -7.94
CA GLY A 81 35.15 -26.63 -7.42
C GLY A 81 33.88 -25.88 -7.03
N GLU A 82 32.72 -26.54 -7.10
CA GLU A 82 31.45 -25.96 -6.64
C GLU A 82 31.24 -26.17 -5.13
N PRO A 83 30.53 -25.28 -4.43
CA PRO A 83 30.16 -25.48 -3.04
C PRO A 83 29.30 -26.73 -2.85
N THR A 84 29.48 -27.41 -1.71
CA THR A 84 28.63 -28.53 -1.32
C THR A 84 27.20 -28.07 -1.04
N ASP A 85 26.19 -28.89 -1.36
CA ASP A 85 24.77 -28.54 -1.21
C ASP A 85 24.40 -28.17 0.25
N LYS A 86 25.09 -28.77 1.22
CA LYS A 86 24.97 -28.45 2.64
C LYS A 86 25.35 -26.99 2.94
N ILE A 87 26.46 -26.51 2.37
CA ILE A 87 26.94 -25.13 2.55
C ILE A 87 26.00 -24.14 1.87
N ILE A 88 25.50 -24.49 0.69
CA ILE A 88 24.50 -23.69 -0.02
C ILE A 88 23.26 -23.57 0.88
N ALA A 89 22.78 -24.67 1.47
CA ALA A 89 21.62 -24.62 2.36
C ALA A 89 21.85 -23.80 3.65
N GLU A 90 23.06 -23.82 4.23
CA GLU A 90 23.37 -23.12 5.48
C GLU A 90 23.69 -21.62 5.28
N LEU A 91 24.29 -21.24 4.16
CA LEU A 91 24.83 -19.89 3.93
C LEU A 91 24.12 -19.11 2.82
N SER A 92 23.31 -19.75 1.98
CA SER A 92 22.55 -19.00 0.98
C SER A 92 21.38 -18.29 1.64
N TRP A 93 21.24 -17.01 1.30
CA TRP A 93 20.09 -16.21 1.65
C TRP A 93 19.70 -15.40 0.43
N GLU A 94 18.40 -15.27 0.22
CA GLU A 94 17.82 -14.43 -0.82
C GLU A 94 16.95 -13.40 -0.13
N ARG A 95 17.08 -12.14 -0.52
CA ARG A 95 16.28 -11.03 0.00
C ARG A 95 15.63 -10.33 -1.18
N GLU A 96 14.33 -10.51 -1.28
CA GLU A 96 13.51 -9.76 -2.22
C GLU A 96 12.96 -8.53 -1.50
N GLU A 97 13.33 -7.35 -1.98
CA GLU A 97 12.80 -6.08 -1.49
C GLU A 97 11.96 -5.41 -2.55
N TRP A 98 10.70 -5.20 -2.20
CA TRP A 98 9.78 -4.37 -2.95
C TRP A 98 9.91 -2.96 -2.41
N LEU A 99 10.70 -2.13 -3.07
CA LEU A 99 10.74 -0.70 -2.77
C LEU A 99 9.35 -0.14 -3.11
N PRO A 100 8.58 0.36 -2.13
CA PRO A 100 7.31 0.99 -2.44
C PRO A 100 7.60 2.19 -3.34
N THR A 101 7.03 2.18 -4.55
CA THR A 101 7.02 3.35 -5.41
C THR A 101 6.46 4.51 -4.59
N ALA A 102 7.16 5.64 -4.56
CA ALA A 102 6.75 6.80 -3.78
C ALA A 102 5.29 7.13 -4.09
N GLY A 103 4.42 7.07 -3.08
CA GLY A 103 2.98 7.22 -3.24
C GLY A 103 2.65 8.57 -3.89
N LEU A 104 2.10 8.53 -5.09
CA LEU A 104 1.67 9.73 -5.80
C LEU A 104 0.26 10.09 -5.34
N PHE A 105 0.13 11.14 -4.53
CA PHE A 105 -1.18 11.66 -4.14
C PHE A 105 -1.68 12.65 -5.20
N VAL A 106 -2.71 12.25 -5.94
CA VAL A 106 -3.44 13.15 -6.85
C VAL A 106 -4.54 13.82 -6.04
N LYS A 107 -4.48 15.15 -5.94
CA LYS A 107 -5.59 15.92 -5.38
C LYS A 107 -6.74 15.84 -6.38
N GLY A 108 -7.77 15.06 -6.07
CA GLY A 108 -9.02 15.11 -6.82
C GLY A 108 -9.63 16.49 -6.66
N CYS A 109 -9.75 17.23 -7.75
CA CYS A 109 -10.58 18.42 -7.78
C CYS A 109 -12.03 17.95 -7.63
N LEU A 110 -12.74 18.47 -6.63
CA LEU A 110 -14.19 18.32 -6.47
C LEU A 110 -14.90 19.22 -7.49
N ASP A 111 -14.65 18.99 -8.79
CA ASP A 111 -15.55 19.47 -9.83
C ASP A 111 -16.73 18.50 -9.96
N GLU A 112 -17.73 18.81 -10.80
CA GLU A 112 -18.93 17.99 -10.98
C GLU A 112 -18.59 16.49 -10.98
N CYS A 113 -19.07 15.82 -9.94
CA CYS A 113 -18.74 14.45 -9.61
C CYS A 113 -19.27 13.52 -10.72
N GLY A 114 -18.46 13.28 -11.75
CA GLY A 114 -18.68 12.20 -12.72
C GLY A 114 -18.44 10.80 -12.12
N THR A 115 -18.21 10.70 -10.80
CA THR A 115 -18.02 9.44 -10.09
C THR A 115 -19.32 8.65 -9.97
N CYS A 116 -20.47 9.33 -10.01
CA CYS A 116 -21.74 8.64 -10.20
C CYS A 116 -21.81 8.23 -11.67
N GLU A 117 -21.55 6.95 -11.94
CA GLU A 117 -21.77 6.33 -13.24
C GLU A 117 -23.12 6.76 -13.80
N HIS A 118 -23.19 7.13 -15.09
CA HIS A 118 -24.43 7.64 -15.70
C HIS A 118 -25.63 6.67 -15.57
N ALA A 119 -25.37 5.39 -15.36
CA ALA A 119 -26.40 4.40 -15.03
C ALA A 119 -27.03 4.66 -13.66
N LEU A 120 -26.22 4.95 -12.64
CA LEU A 120 -26.68 5.27 -11.28
C LEU A 120 -27.48 6.56 -11.24
N GLN A 121 -27.08 7.57 -12.02
CA GLN A 121 -27.83 8.84 -12.14
C GLN A 121 -29.25 8.60 -12.69
N ARG A 122 -29.36 7.82 -13.77
CA ARG A 122 -30.65 7.45 -14.37
C ARG A 122 -31.52 6.62 -13.42
N GLU A 123 -30.92 5.71 -12.64
CA GLU A 123 -31.64 4.94 -11.64
C GLU A 123 -32.25 5.84 -10.56
N MET A 124 -31.47 6.79 -10.04
CA MET A 124 -31.95 7.76 -9.05
C MET A 124 -33.11 8.61 -9.58
N GLU A 125 -33.03 9.07 -10.83
CA GLU A 125 -34.10 9.84 -11.47
C GLU A 125 -35.40 9.04 -11.59
N LEU A 126 -35.33 7.81 -12.10
CA LEU A 126 -36.50 6.93 -12.23
C LEU A 126 -37.13 6.60 -10.86
N ASP A 127 -36.31 6.41 -9.84
CA ASP A 127 -36.79 6.16 -8.48
C ASP A 127 -37.50 7.38 -7.87
N LEU A 128 -37.02 8.60 -8.15
CA LEU A 128 -37.70 9.83 -7.75
C LEU A 128 -39.05 9.98 -8.48
N GLU A 129 -39.10 9.68 -9.78
CA GLU A 129 -40.34 9.70 -10.56
C GLU A 129 -41.38 8.69 -10.02
N ARG A 130 -40.94 7.47 -9.69
CA ARG A 130 -41.80 6.45 -9.08
C ARG A 130 -42.41 6.96 -7.78
N LYS A 131 -41.59 7.52 -6.87
CA LYS A 131 -42.07 8.07 -5.59
C LYS A 131 -43.05 9.22 -5.79
N HIS A 132 -42.83 10.09 -6.78
CA HIS A 132 -43.78 11.15 -7.12
C HIS A 132 -45.13 10.61 -7.62
N LEU A 133 -45.13 9.55 -8.41
CA LEU A 133 -46.37 8.89 -8.86
C LEU A 133 -47.09 8.21 -7.71
N GLU A 134 -46.37 7.55 -6.81
CA GLU A 134 -46.93 6.93 -5.60
C GLU A 134 -47.59 7.98 -4.69
N ASN A 135 -46.93 9.12 -4.46
CA ASN A 135 -47.51 10.21 -3.68
C ASN A 135 -48.81 10.73 -4.29
N ARG A 136 -48.85 10.96 -5.61
CA ARG A 136 -50.09 11.38 -6.32
C ARG A 136 -51.20 10.35 -6.22
N LEU A 137 -50.86 9.07 -6.26
CA LEU A 137 -51.82 7.98 -6.11
C LEU A 137 -52.37 7.95 -4.67
N LEU A 138 -51.51 8.14 -3.66
CA LEU A 138 -51.92 8.24 -2.26
C LEU A 138 -52.83 9.44 -2.02
N GLU A 139 -52.50 10.61 -2.56
CA GLU A 139 -53.36 11.81 -2.50
C GLU A 139 -54.76 11.53 -3.04
N ARG A 140 -54.87 10.90 -4.22
CA ARG A 140 -56.18 10.53 -4.79
C ARG A 140 -56.93 9.52 -3.94
N LYS A 141 -56.23 8.56 -3.32
CA LYS A 141 -56.86 7.59 -2.43
C LYS A 141 -57.42 8.28 -1.18
N ILE A 142 -56.68 9.22 -0.59
CA ILE A 142 -57.14 10.01 0.54
C ILE A 142 -58.40 10.78 0.16
N GLU A 143 -58.39 11.48 -0.98
CA GLU A 143 -59.56 12.23 -1.47
C GLU A 143 -60.80 11.34 -1.66
N LEU A 144 -60.63 10.14 -2.20
CA LEU A 144 -61.74 9.19 -2.37
C LEU A 144 -62.24 8.62 -1.03
N LEU A 145 -61.34 8.40 -0.07
CA LEU A 145 -61.71 7.94 1.27
C LEU A 145 -62.46 9.03 2.05
N GLU A 146 -62.06 10.29 1.94
CA GLU A 146 -62.77 11.43 2.53
C GLU A 146 -64.19 11.55 1.95
N LYS A 147 -64.32 11.50 0.62
CA LYS A 147 -65.65 11.49 -0.05
C LYS A 147 -66.51 10.30 0.36
N ALA A 148 -65.91 9.14 0.60
CA ALA A 148 -66.62 7.95 1.07
C ALA A 148 -67.01 8.04 2.55
N GLN A 149 -66.25 8.77 3.38
CA GLN A 149 -66.60 9.06 4.77
C GLN A 149 -67.77 10.03 4.86
N GLU A 150 -67.84 11.05 4.00
CA GLU A 150 -69.00 11.95 3.89
C GLU A 150 -70.30 11.20 3.54
N TYR A 151 -70.19 10.06 2.84
CA TYR A 151 -71.32 9.22 2.44
C TYR A 151 -71.62 8.04 3.38
N ARG A 152 -70.82 7.82 4.44
CA ARG A 152 -71.12 6.79 5.44
C ARG A 152 -72.16 7.32 6.43
N CYS A 153 -73.43 6.99 6.18
CA CYS A 153 -74.52 7.01 7.15
C CYS A 153 -74.31 5.98 8.28
N CYS A 154 -73.26 6.13 9.09
CA CYS A 154 -73.25 5.53 10.43
C CYS A 154 -73.51 6.67 11.41
N PRO A 155 -74.72 6.74 12.03
CA PRO A 155 -75.00 7.75 13.05
C PRO A 155 -74.00 7.60 14.19
N ALA A 156 -73.51 8.72 14.71
CA ALA A 156 -72.52 8.75 15.78
C ALA A 156 -73.12 8.49 17.19
N ASP A 157 -74.32 7.89 17.28
CA ASP A 157 -75.05 7.67 18.53
C ASP A 157 -75.63 6.24 18.55
N GLU A 158 -74.77 5.24 18.73
CA GLU A 158 -75.17 3.98 19.39
C GLU A 158 -74.15 3.75 20.51
N ASP A 159 -74.33 4.53 21.58
CA ASP A 159 -73.73 4.23 22.88
C ASP A 159 -74.27 2.88 23.37
N GLU A 160 -73.34 2.02 23.76
CA GLU A 160 -73.58 0.80 24.55
C GLU A 160 -74.29 1.19 25.86
N ASP A 161 -75.60 0.94 25.96
CA ASP A 161 -76.31 0.87 27.24
C ASP A 161 -77.00 -0.49 27.40
N ASP A 162 -76.15 -1.50 27.57
CA ASP A 162 -76.53 -2.78 28.15
C ASP A 162 -76.54 -2.63 29.69
N GLY A 163 -77.65 -2.14 30.30
CA GLY A 163 -77.71 -2.03 31.76
C GLY A 163 -78.97 -1.48 32.42
N GLU A 164 -79.85 -2.38 32.87
CA GLU A 164 -80.80 -2.24 34.00
C GLU A 164 -82.13 -1.47 33.81
N ALA A 165 -83.21 -2.24 33.56
CA ALA A 165 -84.49 -2.15 34.29
C ALA A 165 -85.28 -3.46 34.21
#